data_AF-A0A7C8YLU9-F1
#
_entry.id   AF-A0A7C8YLU9-F1
#
_cell.length_a   1.000
_cell.length_b   1.000
_cell.length_c   1.000
_cell.angle_alpha   90.00
_cell.angle_beta   90.00
_cell.angle_gamma   90.00
#
_symmetry.space_group_name_H-M   'P 1'
#
loop_
_entity.id
_entity.type
_entity.pdbx_description
1 polymer ?
#
loop_
_entity_poly.entity_id
_entity_poly.type
_entity_poly.pdbx_seq_one_letter_code
_entity_poly.pdbx_strand_id
1 'polypeptide(L)'
;LPIWPDLTVKTLLRAHRAQLEILVAIKMGIQAFLHPNVSLSQTSLVEIFAYRRCRNIACQNLLPVDDCTCQICTNKNGFCNVCMCVICTKFDFEVNTCRWIGCDLCSHWTHTDCAIRDGLICMGTSTRTGMGQAEMLFRCRACNRTSELLGWVKDVFQNCAPSWNRAALMNELEIVGRIFRGSEDVKGRKLFWKCEELIEKMK
;
A
#
# COMPACT_ATOMS: atom_id res chain seq x y z
N LEU A 1 -11.68 -18.32 17.07
CA LEU A 1 -11.27 -18.59 18.47
C LEU A 1 -9.93 -17.89 18.68
N PRO A 2 -9.74 -16.97 19.65
CA PRO A 2 -8.42 -16.41 19.84
C PRO A 2 -7.54 -17.54 20.38
N ILE A 3 -6.41 -17.80 19.73
CA ILE A 3 -5.42 -18.82 20.10
C ILE A 3 -4.72 -18.46 21.43
N TRP A 4 -5.04 -17.29 22.01
CA TRP A 4 -4.32 -16.67 23.12
C TRP A 4 -5.25 -15.96 24.15
N PRO A 5 -6.31 -16.60 24.66
CA PRO A 5 -7.28 -15.93 25.53
C PRO A 5 -6.68 -15.44 26.85
N ASP A 6 -5.59 -16.04 27.31
CA ASP A 6 -4.95 -15.73 28.60
C ASP A 6 -3.81 -14.70 28.51
N LEU A 7 -3.42 -14.26 27.30
CA LEU A 7 -2.34 -13.30 27.11
C LEU A 7 -2.87 -11.86 27.20
N THR A 8 -2.66 -11.23 28.36
CA THR A 8 -2.96 -9.81 28.60
C THR A 8 -1.74 -8.92 28.34
N VAL A 9 -1.94 -7.62 28.13
CA VAL A 9 -0.85 -6.62 28.05
C VAL A 9 0.07 -6.72 29.28
N LYS A 10 -0.50 -6.89 30.47
CA LYS A 10 0.24 -6.99 31.74
C LYS A 10 1.13 -8.24 31.80
N THR A 11 0.65 -9.38 31.30
CA THR A 11 1.46 -10.61 31.27
C THR A 11 2.56 -10.52 30.22
N LEU A 12 2.27 -9.93 29.05
CA LEU A 12 3.26 -9.74 27.99
C LEU A 12 4.39 -8.78 28.37
N LEU A 13 4.10 -7.72 29.12
CA LEU A 13 5.11 -6.79 29.65
C LEU A 13 6.08 -7.44 30.64
N ARG A 14 5.70 -8.57 31.25
CA ARG A 14 6.54 -9.34 32.19
C ARG A 14 7.20 -10.55 31.53
N ALA A 15 6.83 -10.87 30.30
CA ALA A 15 7.38 -12.02 29.58
C ALA A 15 8.87 -11.80 29.28
N HIS A 16 9.62 -12.91 29.20
CA HIS A 16 10.99 -12.84 28.72
C HIS A 16 11.00 -12.31 27.27
N ARG A 17 11.98 -11.46 26.94
CA ARG A 17 12.05 -10.79 25.64
C ARG A 17 11.96 -11.75 24.45
N ALA A 18 12.77 -12.81 24.46
CA ALA A 18 12.77 -13.79 23.38
C ALA A 18 11.42 -14.50 23.21
N GLN A 19 10.70 -14.77 24.31
CA GLN A 19 9.36 -15.37 24.24
C GLN A 19 8.38 -14.39 23.58
N LEU A 20 8.45 -13.11 23.94
CA LEU A 20 7.60 -12.09 23.33
C LEU A 20 7.89 -11.91 21.83
N GLU A 21 9.16 -11.90 21.42
CA GLU A 21 9.56 -11.84 20.01
C GLU A 21 9.00 -13.03 19.21
N ILE A 22 9.08 -14.25 19.75
CA ILE A 22 8.48 -15.46 19.17
C ILE A 22 6.95 -15.33 19.05
N LEU A 23 6.28 -14.88 20.11
CA LEU A 23 4.83 -14.70 20.10
C LEU A 23 4.38 -13.66 19.06
N VAL A 24 5.10 -12.55 18.94
CA VAL A 24 4.85 -11.51 17.92
C VAL A 24 5.09 -12.07 16.52
N ALA A 25 6.21 -12.76 16.30
CA ALA A 25 6.55 -13.36 15.00
C ALA A 25 5.46 -14.34 14.52
N ILE A 26 4.98 -15.21 15.40
CA ILE A 26 3.91 -16.18 15.12
C ILE A 26 2.60 -15.43 14.84
N LYS A 27 2.17 -14.52 15.72
CA LYS A 27 0.88 -13.84 15.59
C LYS A 27 0.80 -12.95 14.36
N MET A 28 1.90 -12.31 13.99
CA MET A 28 1.96 -11.42 12.82
C MET A 28 2.29 -12.16 11.52
N GLY A 29 2.80 -13.39 11.61
CA GLY A 29 3.30 -14.17 10.47
C GLY A 29 4.57 -13.57 9.84
N ILE A 30 5.45 -12.99 10.66
CA ILE A 30 6.65 -12.26 10.20
C ILE A 30 7.87 -12.76 10.97
N GLN A 31 8.75 -13.50 10.30
CA GLN A 31 9.98 -14.04 10.92
C GLN A 31 11.01 -12.95 11.25
N ALA A 32 10.95 -11.80 10.59
CA ALA A 32 11.90 -10.71 10.80
C ALA A 32 11.98 -10.22 12.25
N PHE A 33 10.93 -10.40 13.07
CA PHE A 33 10.96 -10.08 14.50
C PHE A 33 11.97 -10.90 15.31
N LEU A 34 12.46 -12.02 14.77
CA LEU A 34 13.49 -12.87 15.40
C LEU A 34 14.90 -12.53 14.93
N HIS A 35 15.05 -11.59 13.99
CA HIS A 35 16.35 -11.28 13.42
C HIS A 35 17.19 -10.47 14.44
N PRO A 36 18.47 -10.80 14.67
CA PRO A 36 19.30 -10.15 15.70
C PRO A 36 19.43 -8.63 15.54
N ASN A 37 19.35 -8.12 14.31
CA ASN A 37 19.44 -6.69 14.02
C ASN A 37 18.12 -5.91 14.24
N VAL A 38 17.02 -6.59 14.57
CA VAL A 38 15.74 -5.93 14.85
C VAL A 38 15.71 -5.53 16.32
N SER A 39 15.95 -4.24 16.57
CA SER A 39 15.91 -3.67 17.92
C SER A 39 14.60 -2.92 18.13
N LEU A 40 13.59 -3.61 18.67
CA LEU A 40 12.35 -3.01 19.15
C LEU A 40 12.29 -3.01 20.68
N SER A 41 11.69 -1.99 21.27
CA SER A 41 11.45 -1.99 22.72
C SER A 41 10.44 -3.08 23.13
N GLN A 42 10.47 -3.52 24.39
CA GLN A 42 9.49 -4.47 24.90
C GLN A 42 8.06 -3.90 24.76
N THR A 43 7.87 -2.61 25.06
CA THR A 43 6.58 -1.91 24.86
C THR A 43 6.12 -1.96 23.42
N SER A 44 7.01 -1.68 22.45
CA SER A 44 6.67 -1.74 21.01
C SER A 44 6.20 -3.13 20.60
N LEU A 45 6.87 -4.19 21.07
CA LEU A 45 6.48 -5.57 20.80
C LEU A 45 5.09 -5.90 21.38
N VAL A 46 4.79 -5.44 22.60
CA VAL A 46 3.46 -5.60 23.21
C VAL A 46 2.39 -4.83 22.44
N GLU A 47 2.67 -3.61 22.00
CA GLU A 47 1.74 -2.81 21.20
C GLU A 47 1.48 -3.44 19.82
N ILE A 48 2.51 -3.97 19.16
CA ILE A 48 2.36 -4.73 17.91
C ILE A 48 1.50 -5.97 18.16
N PHE A 49 1.79 -6.74 19.22
CA PHE A 49 0.98 -7.90 19.60
C PHE A 49 -0.49 -7.52 19.83
N ALA A 50 -0.75 -6.36 20.42
CA ALA A 50 -2.08 -5.83 20.68
C ALA A 50 -2.71 -5.09 19.49
N TYR A 51 -2.08 -5.08 18.32
CA TYR A 51 -2.53 -4.37 17.10
C TYR A 51 -2.63 -2.84 17.24
N ARG A 52 -1.93 -2.24 18.21
CA ARG A 52 -1.87 -0.80 18.47
C ARG A 52 -0.67 -0.10 17.81
N ARG A 53 0.28 -0.87 17.29
CA ARG A 53 1.44 -0.38 16.55
C ARG A 53 1.63 -1.18 15.27
N CYS A 54 2.08 -0.50 14.21
CA CYS A 54 2.33 -1.11 12.92
C CYS A 54 3.36 -2.25 13.02
N ARG A 55 3.03 -3.39 12.42
CA ARG A 55 3.91 -4.56 12.33
C ARG A 55 5.03 -4.44 11.29
N ASN A 56 5.04 -3.37 10.48
CA ASN A 56 6.19 -3.04 9.66
C ASN A 56 7.25 -2.36 10.54
N ILE A 57 8.39 -3.04 10.73
CA ILE A 57 9.49 -2.61 11.60
C ILE A 57 10.10 -1.27 11.16
N ALA A 58 10.00 -0.91 9.87
CA ALA A 58 10.43 0.39 9.37
C ALA A 58 9.41 1.51 9.65
N CYS A 59 8.12 1.17 9.74
CA CYS A 59 7.04 2.15 9.89
C CYS A 59 6.79 2.51 11.36
N GLN A 60 6.62 1.50 12.22
CA GLN A 60 6.41 1.64 13.67
C GLN A 60 5.32 2.61 14.14
N ASN A 61 4.48 3.17 13.27
CA ASN A 61 3.44 4.11 13.68
C ASN A 61 2.45 3.47 14.67
N LEU A 62 1.95 4.28 15.61
CA LEU A 62 0.76 3.92 16.40
C LEU A 62 -0.45 3.84 15.46
N LEU A 63 -1.38 2.96 15.77
CA LEU A 63 -2.54 2.66 14.93
C LEU A 63 -3.85 3.05 15.64
N PRO A 64 -4.81 3.64 14.91
CA PRO A 64 -4.71 4.10 13.51
C PRO A 64 -3.78 5.32 13.37
N VAL A 65 -3.17 5.51 12.20
CA VAL A 65 -2.32 6.68 11.94
C VAL A 65 -3.20 7.91 11.67
N ASP A 66 -2.78 9.07 12.16
CA ASP A 66 -3.49 10.36 12.07
C ASP A 66 -4.93 10.32 12.61
N ASP A 67 -5.16 9.48 13.63
CA ASP A 67 -6.48 9.28 14.25
C ASP A 67 -7.60 8.94 13.24
N CYS A 68 -7.24 8.26 12.15
CA CYS A 68 -8.20 7.93 11.10
C CYS A 68 -9.36 7.06 11.62
N THR A 69 -10.59 7.54 11.48
CA THR A 69 -11.81 6.91 12.01
C THR A 69 -12.59 6.09 10.97
N CYS A 70 -12.04 5.87 9.77
CA CYS A 70 -12.75 5.12 8.72
C CYS A 70 -12.94 3.64 9.09
N GLN A 71 -13.96 3.00 8.51
CA GLN A 71 -14.30 1.60 8.81
C GLN A 71 -13.13 0.61 8.59
N ILE A 72 -12.23 0.89 7.65
CA ILE A 72 -11.06 0.03 7.42
C ILE A 72 -10.08 0.14 8.59
N CYS A 73 -9.72 1.37 8.99
CA CYS A 73 -8.79 1.62 10.08
C CYS A 73 -9.32 1.17 11.45
N THR A 74 -10.63 1.27 11.67
CA THR A 74 -11.24 0.90 12.95
C THR A 74 -11.52 -0.60 13.07
N ASN A 75 -11.87 -1.28 11.98
CA ASN A 75 -12.29 -2.69 12.04
C ASN A 75 -11.19 -3.68 11.63
N LYS A 76 -10.17 -3.29 10.88
CA LYS A 76 -9.07 -4.18 10.51
C LYS A 76 -7.93 -4.09 11.53
N ASN A 77 -7.91 -5.03 12.46
CA ASN A 77 -6.85 -5.14 13.47
C ASN A 77 -5.45 -5.07 12.84
N GLY A 78 -4.65 -4.10 13.30
CA GLY A 78 -3.25 -3.93 12.92
C GLY A 78 -3.06 -3.34 11.52
N PHE A 79 -4.13 -2.90 10.86
CA PHE A 79 -4.03 -2.21 9.58
C PHE A 79 -3.39 -0.83 9.75
N CYS A 80 -2.44 -0.52 8.88
CA CYS A 80 -1.73 0.74 8.87
C CYS A 80 -1.99 1.45 7.53
N ASN A 81 -2.78 2.53 7.57
CA ASN A 81 -3.18 3.29 6.39
C ASN A 81 -2.03 3.96 5.64
N VAL A 82 -0.83 4.07 6.23
CA VAL A 82 0.34 4.68 5.58
C VAL A 82 1.28 3.69 4.88
N CYS A 83 1.20 2.38 5.18
CA CYS A 83 2.11 1.41 4.56
C CYS A 83 1.49 0.07 4.16
N MET A 84 0.20 -0.16 4.46
CA MET A 84 -0.48 -1.41 4.10
C MET A 84 -1.52 -1.18 3.03
N CYS A 85 -1.63 -2.13 2.12
CA CYS A 85 -2.65 -2.14 1.10
C CYS A 85 -4.03 -2.40 1.70
N VAL A 86 -5.00 -1.53 1.39
CA VAL A 86 -6.39 -1.66 1.88
C VAL A 86 -7.06 -2.99 1.52
N ILE A 87 -6.61 -3.65 0.45
CA ILE A 87 -7.16 -4.93 -0.03
C ILE A 87 -6.50 -6.09 0.72
N CYS A 88 -5.19 -6.30 0.54
CA CYS A 88 -4.52 -7.50 1.04
C CYS A 88 -3.90 -7.36 2.44
N THR A 89 -3.93 -6.16 3.05
CA THR A 89 -3.35 -5.80 4.36
C THR A 89 -1.85 -6.11 4.52
N LYS A 90 -1.17 -6.38 3.40
CA LYS A 90 0.29 -6.53 3.34
C LYS A 90 0.93 -5.17 3.08
N PHE A 91 2.16 -5.05 3.55
CA PHE A 91 3.10 -3.98 3.21
C PHE A 91 4.27 -4.62 2.46
N ASP A 92 5.00 -3.80 1.72
CA ASP A 92 6.32 -4.13 1.18
C ASP A 92 7.28 -2.97 1.49
N PHE A 93 8.46 -2.98 0.87
CA PHE A 93 9.48 -1.94 1.04
C PHE A 93 9.65 -1.10 -0.22
N GLU A 94 8.71 -1.23 -1.17
CA GLU A 94 8.76 -0.47 -2.41
C GLU A 94 8.32 0.97 -2.14
N VAL A 95 9.13 1.91 -2.59
CA VAL A 95 8.88 3.35 -2.48
C VAL A 95 9.16 3.99 -3.82
N ASN A 96 8.62 5.19 -4.05
CA ASN A 96 8.88 5.94 -5.29
C ASN A 96 8.54 5.13 -6.55
N THR A 97 7.34 4.52 -6.56
CA THR A 97 6.94 3.50 -7.53
C THR A 97 5.48 3.66 -7.94
N CYS A 98 5.13 3.24 -9.15
CA CYS A 98 3.76 3.06 -9.61
C CYS A 98 3.12 1.75 -9.10
N ARG A 99 3.82 0.92 -8.31
CA ARG A 99 3.29 -0.31 -7.69
C ARG A 99 2.25 -0.05 -6.60
N TRP A 100 2.13 1.19 -6.12
CA TRP A 100 1.23 1.59 -5.05
C TRP A 100 0.41 2.79 -5.45
N ILE A 101 -0.91 2.66 -5.54
CA ILE A 101 -1.83 3.77 -5.86
C ILE A 101 -2.36 4.35 -4.56
N GLY A 102 -2.20 5.66 -4.39
CA GLY A 102 -2.75 6.43 -3.27
C GLY A 102 -4.06 7.11 -3.66
N CYS A 103 -5.04 7.11 -2.75
CA CYS A 103 -6.25 7.90 -2.91
C CYS A 103 -6.00 9.36 -2.50
N ASP A 104 -6.25 10.31 -3.42
CA ASP A 104 -6.07 11.76 -3.22
C ASP A 104 -6.99 12.37 -2.13
N LEU A 105 -8.05 11.67 -1.72
CA LEU A 105 -9.03 12.16 -0.75
C LEU A 105 -8.85 11.63 0.66
N CYS A 106 -8.42 10.38 0.81
CA CYS A 106 -8.33 9.72 2.12
C CYS A 106 -6.94 9.17 2.44
N SER A 107 -5.97 9.39 1.55
CA SER A 107 -4.56 9.01 1.71
C SER A 107 -4.33 7.52 2.03
N HIS A 108 -5.29 6.65 1.68
CA HIS A 108 -5.14 5.21 1.77
C HIS A 108 -4.45 4.66 0.52
N TRP A 109 -3.60 3.67 0.74
CA TRP A 109 -2.77 3.08 -0.32
C TRP A 109 -3.23 1.68 -0.71
N THR A 110 -3.05 1.35 -1.99
CA THR A 110 -3.41 0.05 -2.56
C THR A 110 -2.32 -0.42 -3.50
N HIS A 111 -1.83 -1.66 -3.37
CA HIS A 111 -0.99 -2.23 -4.42
C HIS A 111 -1.74 -2.19 -5.75
N THR A 112 -1.10 -1.73 -6.81
CA THR A 112 -1.65 -1.64 -8.17
C THR A 112 -2.19 -2.99 -8.62
N ASP A 113 -1.46 -4.08 -8.38
CA ASP A 113 -1.90 -5.45 -8.70
C ASP A 113 -3.18 -5.85 -7.98
N CYS A 114 -3.33 -5.44 -6.72
CA CYS A 114 -4.55 -5.70 -5.97
C CYS A 114 -5.72 -4.89 -6.53
N ALA A 115 -5.50 -3.62 -6.88
CA ALA A 115 -6.53 -2.78 -7.48
C ALA A 115 -6.99 -3.29 -8.85
N ILE A 116 -6.07 -3.74 -9.71
CA ILE A 116 -6.38 -4.35 -11.01
C ILE A 116 -7.22 -5.62 -10.82
N ARG A 117 -6.76 -6.55 -9.95
CA ARG A 117 -7.45 -7.82 -9.73
C ARG A 117 -8.87 -7.64 -9.15
N ASP A 118 -9.08 -6.63 -8.31
CA ASP A 118 -10.39 -6.30 -7.75
C ASP A 118 -11.27 -5.46 -8.70
N GLY A 119 -10.78 -5.09 -9.88
CA GLY A 119 -11.52 -4.24 -10.82
C GLY A 119 -11.73 -2.81 -10.32
N LEU A 120 -10.82 -2.29 -9.49
CA LEU A 120 -10.87 -0.92 -8.96
C LEU A 120 -10.20 0.10 -9.90
N ILE A 121 -9.58 -0.36 -10.99
CA ILE A 121 -9.03 0.49 -12.05
C ILE A 121 -9.94 0.33 -13.26
N CYS A 122 -10.67 1.38 -13.63
CA CYS A 122 -11.62 1.33 -14.72
C CYS A 122 -11.79 2.68 -15.41
N MET A 123 -12.38 2.68 -16.60
CA MET A 123 -12.89 3.90 -17.23
C MET A 123 -14.00 4.51 -16.37
N GLY A 124 -14.02 5.84 -16.29
CA GLY A 124 -15.11 6.58 -15.68
C GLY A 124 -15.05 8.06 -16.02
N THR A 125 -16.06 8.80 -15.59
CA THR A 125 -16.12 10.25 -15.79
C THR A 125 -15.55 10.97 -14.58
N SER A 126 -14.60 11.86 -14.81
CA SER A 126 -14.09 12.75 -13.75
C SER A 126 -15.16 13.71 -13.29
N THR A 127 -15.29 13.90 -11.97
CA THR A 127 -16.05 15.04 -11.44
C THR A 127 -15.22 16.33 -11.42
N ARG A 128 -13.88 16.25 -11.55
CA ARG A 128 -12.97 17.41 -11.42
C ARG A 128 -12.85 18.27 -12.68
N THR A 129 -12.99 17.70 -13.87
CA THR A 129 -12.70 18.42 -15.13
C THR A 129 -13.90 19.14 -15.73
N GLY A 130 -15.10 19.06 -15.14
CA GLY A 130 -16.31 19.76 -15.60
C GLY A 130 -16.83 19.36 -16.99
N MET A 131 -16.02 18.66 -17.78
CA MET A 131 -16.28 18.29 -19.17
C MET A 131 -16.72 16.82 -19.36
N GLY A 132 -16.86 16.05 -18.27
CA GLY A 132 -17.37 14.67 -18.33
C GLY A 132 -16.58 13.73 -19.23
N GLN A 133 -15.30 14.04 -19.53
CA GLN A 133 -14.47 13.18 -20.36
C GLN A 133 -14.18 11.87 -19.62
N ALA A 134 -14.31 10.77 -20.35
CA ALA A 134 -13.93 9.46 -19.85
C ALA A 134 -12.40 9.41 -19.67
N GLU A 135 -11.96 8.92 -18.52
CA GLU A 135 -10.55 8.76 -18.17
C GLU A 135 -10.37 7.51 -17.30
N MET A 136 -9.12 7.06 -17.14
CA MET A 136 -8.79 5.97 -16.22
C MET A 136 -8.83 6.46 -14.78
N LEU A 137 -9.64 5.80 -13.96
CA LEU A 137 -9.84 6.12 -12.56
C LEU A 137 -9.48 4.94 -11.66
N PHE A 138 -8.98 5.25 -10.47
CA PHE A 138 -8.87 4.33 -9.36
C PHE A 138 -9.99 4.57 -8.35
N ARG A 139 -10.83 3.56 -8.08
CA ARG A 139 -11.86 3.61 -7.04
C ARG A 139 -11.29 3.10 -5.72
N CYS A 140 -11.11 3.98 -4.76
CA CYS A 140 -10.57 3.63 -3.45
C CYS A 140 -11.53 2.74 -2.66
N ARG A 141 -11.05 1.58 -2.19
CA ARG A 141 -11.85 0.67 -1.35
C ARG A 141 -12.25 1.26 0.01
N ALA A 142 -11.50 2.24 0.53
CA ALA A 142 -11.74 2.83 1.84
C ALA A 142 -12.88 3.86 1.85
N CYS A 143 -12.89 4.78 0.88
CA CYS A 143 -13.86 5.88 0.83
C CYS A 143 -14.82 5.78 -0.36
N ASN A 144 -14.65 4.81 -1.24
CA ASN A 144 -15.43 4.58 -2.46
C ASN A 144 -15.42 5.76 -3.46
N ARG A 145 -14.50 6.73 -3.27
CA ARG A 145 -14.26 7.83 -4.20
C ARG A 145 -13.23 7.44 -5.25
N THR A 146 -13.24 8.16 -6.36
CA THR A 146 -12.34 7.94 -7.49
C THR A 146 -11.21 8.95 -7.49
N SER A 147 -10.00 8.49 -7.78
CA SER A 147 -8.81 9.31 -8.04
C SER A 147 -8.38 9.11 -9.49
N GLU A 148 -7.95 10.18 -10.15
CA GLU A 148 -7.54 10.18 -11.56
C GLU A 148 -6.10 9.62 -11.71
N LEU A 149 -5.88 8.73 -12.69
CA LEU A 149 -4.64 7.94 -12.77
C LEU A 149 -3.55 8.52 -13.67
N LEU A 150 -3.86 9.28 -14.71
CA LEU A 150 -2.87 9.87 -15.61
C LEU A 150 -2.06 10.95 -14.89
N GLY A 151 -2.74 11.84 -14.17
CA GLY A 151 -2.12 12.84 -13.31
C GLY A 151 -1.30 12.20 -12.21
N TRP A 152 -1.85 11.16 -11.55
CA TRP A 152 -1.11 10.41 -10.54
C TRP A 152 0.18 9.77 -11.09
N VAL A 153 0.13 9.08 -12.23
CA VAL A 153 1.33 8.51 -12.88
C VAL A 153 2.31 9.61 -13.28
N LYS A 154 1.82 10.72 -13.83
CA LYS A 154 2.67 11.87 -14.16
C LYS A 154 3.43 12.38 -12.95
N ASP A 155 2.75 12.55 -11.81
CA ASP A 155 3.36 13.04 -10.58
C ASP A 155 4.42 12.06 -10.06
N VAL A 156 4.17 10.75 -10.11
CA VAL A 156 5.17 9.74 -9.74
C VAL A 156 6.39 9.83 -10.67
N PHE A 157 6.20 9.86 -11.98
CA PHE A 157 7.34 9.96 -12.92
C PHE A 157 8.14 11.25 -12.74
N GLN A 158 7.47 12.39 -12.51
CA GLN A 158 8.15 13.67 -12.32
C GLN A 158 9.03 13.69 -11.07
N ASN A 159 8.57 13.07 -9.98
CA ASN A 159 9.27 13.11 -8.69
C ASN A 159 10.25 11.94 -8.51
N CYS A 160 9.99 10.79 -9.12
CA CYS A 160 10.72 9.55 -8.82
C CYS A 160 11.63 9.08 -9.95
N ALA A 161 11.27 9.33 -11.23
CA ALA A 161 12.05 8.82 -12.37
C ALA A 161 13.53 9.23 -12.39
N PRO A 162 13.94 10.44 -11.94
CA PRO A 162 15.36 10.80 -11.89
C PRO A 162 16.23 9.86 -11.03
N SER A 163 15.63 9.13 -10.09
CA SER A 163 16.31 8.18 -9.21
C SER A 163 16.31 6.74 -9.71
N TRP A 164 15.55 6.43 -10.77
CA TRP A 164 15.40 5.08 -11.28
C TRP A 164 16.57 4.70 -12.18
N ASN A 165 17.12 3.50 -11.94
CA ASN A 165 17.97 2.85 -12.92
C ASN A 165 17.12 2.24 -14.07
N ARG A 166 17.78 1.73 -15.12
CA ARG A 166 17.11 1.13 -16.29
C ARG A 166 16.11 0.03 -15.90
N ALA A 167 16.49 -0.88 -15.00
CA ALA A 167 15.63 -1.99 -14.60
C ALA A 167 14.38 -1.51 -13.83
N ALA A 168 14.55 -0.54 -12.92
CA ALA A 168 13.45 0.09 -12.23
C ALA A 168 12.50 0.79 -13.23
N LEU A 169 13.03 1.62 -14.14
CA LEU A 169 12.22 2.29 -15.15
C LEU A 169 11.42 1.29 -16.02
N MET A 170 12.03 0.18 -16.45
CA MET A 170 11.33 -0.88 -17.19
C MET A 170 10.16 -1.45 -16.38
N ASN A 171 10.38 -1.80 -15.11
CA ASN A 171 9.33 -2.32 -14.24
C ASN A 171 8.19 -1.31 -14.05
N GLU A 172 8.49 -0.03 -13.88
CA GLU A 172 7.48 1.03 -13.74
C GLU A 172 6.66 1.21 -15.01
N LEU A 173 7.29 1.16 -16.18
CA LEU A 173 6.58 1.22 -17.46
C LEU A 173 5.67 0.00 -17.68
N GLU A 174 6.07 -1.19 -17.25
CA GLU A 174 5.20 -2.38 -17.30
C GLU A 174 3.95 -2.20 -16.43
N ILE A 175 4.09 -1.62 -15.24
CA ILE A 175 2.98 -1.33 -14.34
C ILE A 175 2.04 -0.29 -14.94
N VAL A 176 2.58 0.82 -15.45
CA VAL A 176 1.78 1.84 -16.15
C VAL A 176 1.08 1.22 -17.36
N GLY A 177 1.76 0.40 -18.15
CA GLY A 177 1.16 -0.33 -19.26
C GLY A 177 -0.03 -1.20 -18.81
N ARG A 178 0.07 -1.86 -17.65
CA ARG A 178 -1.04 -2.64 -17.08
C ARG A 178 -2.19 -1.78 -16.56
N ILE A 179 -1.90 -0.61 -15.98
CA ILE A 179 -2.93 0.35 -15.54
C ILE A 179 -3.75 0.84 -16.75
N PHE A 180 -3.08 1.21 -17.85
CA PHE A 180 -3.71 1.86 -19.01
C PHE A 180 -4.07 0.89 -20.16
N ARG A 181 -3.87 -0.41 -20.00
CA ARG A 181 -4.17 -1.43 -21.03
C ARG A 181 -5.62 -1.35 -21.54
N GLY A 182 -6.56 -1.05 -20.64
CA GLY A 182 -8.00 -0.96 -20.93
C GLY A 182 -8.49 0.45 -21.23
N SER A 183 -7.61 1.42 -21.45
CA SER A 183 -8.03 2.81 -21.68
C SER A 183 -8.76 2.98 -23.01
N GLU A 184 -9.88 3.69 -22.96
CA GLU A 184 -10.68 4.03 -24.15
C GLU A 184 -10.44 5.48 -24.60
N ASP A 185 -9.89 6.31 -23.71
CA ASP A 185 -9.59 7.71 -24.00
C ASP A 185 -8.25 7.87 -24.76
N VAL A 186 -8.13 8.98 -25.48
CA VAL A 186 -6.96 9.25 -26.33
C VAL A 186 -5.67 9.37 -25.51
N LYS A 187 -5.72 9.96 -24.31
CA LYS A 187 -4.52 10.18 -23.50
C LYS A 187 -4.04 8.87 -22.89
N GLY A 188 -4.94 8.07 -22.33
CA GLY A 188 -4.64 6.76 -21.77
C GLY A 188 -4.08 5.78 -22.79
N ARG A 189 -4.70 5.68 -23.98
CA ARG A 189 -4.18 4.83 -25.08
C ARG A 189 -2.79 5.26 -25.55
N LYS A 190 -2.56 6.56 -25.68
CA LYS A 190 -1.25 7.10 -26.06
C LYS A 190 -0.19 6.75 -25.03
N LEU A 191 -0.51 6.83 -23.74
CA LEU A 191 0.41 6.45 -22.67
C LEU A 191 0.72 4.94 -22.72
N PHE A 192 -0.31 4.10 -22.85
CA PHE A 192 -0.15 2.65 -22.99
C PHE A 192 0.81 2.28 -24.14
N TRP A 193 0.57 2.79 -25.35
CA TRP A 193 1.45 2.52 -26.49
C TRP A 193 2.86 3.06 -26.29
N LYS A 194 3.00 4.19 -25.59
CA LYS A 194 4.33 4.74 -25.31
C LYS A 194 5.12 3.85 -24.35
N CYS A 195 4.46 3.26 -23.35
CA CYS A 195 5.08 2.28 -22.46
C CYS A 195 5.61 1.08 -23.25
N GLU A 196 4.78 0.48 -24.11
CA GLU A 196 5.17 -0.66 -24.94
C GLU A 196 6.36 -0.32 -25.86
N GLU A 197 6.33 0.83 -26.53
CA GLU A 197 7.43 1.30 -27.40
C GLU A 197 8.75 1.45 -26.63
N LEU A 198 8.70 2.05 -25.43
CA LEU A 198 9.89 2.29 -24.62
C LEU A 198 10.44 1.00 -24.03
N ILE A 199 9.57 0.09 -23.56
CA ILE A 199 9.99 -1.23 -23.06
C ILE A 199 10.72 -1.99 -24.17
N GLU A 200 10.19 -2.01 -25.39
CA GLU A 200 10.83 -2.72 -26.51
C GLU A 200 12.21 -2.14 -26.85
N LYS A 201 12.35 -0.80 -26.82
CA LYS A 201 13.64 -0.13 -27.04
C LYS A 201 14.67 -0.37 -25.94
N MET A 202 14.23 -0.81 -24.77
CA MET A 202 15.07 -1.11 -23.62
C MET A 202 15.29 -2.60 -23.41
N LYS A 203 14.84 -3.48 -24.30
CA LYS A 203 15.31 -4.87 -24.35
C LYS A 203 16.68 -4.90 -25.04
#